data_AF-A0A3D1CZM9-F1
#
_entry.id   AF-A0A3D1CZM9-F1
#
_cell.length_a   1.000
_cell.length_b   1.000
_cell.length_c   1.000
_cell.angle_alpha   90.00
_cell.angle_beta   90.00
_cell.angle_gamma   90.00
#
_symmetry.space_group_name_H-M   'P 1'
#
loop_
_entity.id
_entity.type
_entity.pdbx_description
1 polymer ?
#
loop_
_entity_poly.entity_id
_entity_poly.type
_entity_poly.pdbx_seq_one_letter_code
_entity_poly.pdbx_strand_id
1 'polypeptide(L)'
;MKTIISRWCLAGVMAIALSSCGNFFEESSQDEIKPSTVEDLQATFFHDGYPYNFNSDAYLNLLTDEVQNNGLTDDHYADRLKIGQPLFTYNQDMFEGNLSFINDENSWKNYYTLVMGCNVTLDYVDQMTGSTQAKQNLKGQARLLRAFYFLKLASIYCQPYANDPDHNLGISLITSSAVNDAYPSRSTLRQTYDFIESELKQAKEELKDYKPTTHYRVTAECADILLSRLYLYEEKWDECIAAAD
;
A
#
# COMPACT_ATOMS: atom_id res chain seq x y z
N MET A 1 -20.02 -69.04 16.25
CA MET A 1 -20.00 -68.43 14.90
C MET A 1 -20.55 -67.00 14.85
N LYS A 2 -21.71 -66.70 15.45
CA LYS A 2 -22.32 -65.34 15.44
C LYS A 2 -21.45 -64.22 16.06
N THR A 3 -20.66 -64.53 17.09
CA THR A 3 -19.77 -63.56 17.78
C THR A 3 -18.51 -63.18 17.01
N ILE A 4 -18.07 -64.03 16.07
CA ILE A 4 -16.90 -63.73 15.23
C ILE A 4 -17.33 -62.79 14.10
N ILE A 5 -18.45 -63.08 13.43
CA ILE A 5 -19.01 -62.24 12.35
C ILE A 5 -19.29 -60.81 12.85
N SER A 6 -19.80 -60.66 14.08
CA SER A 6 -20.03 -59.35 14.72
C SER A 6 -18.73 -58.53 14.90
N ARG A 7 -17.61 -59.16 15.25
CA ARG A 7 -16.31 -58.47 15.43
C ARG A 7 -15.70 -58.03 14.09
N TRP A 8 -15.87 -58.83 13.03
CA TRP A 8 -15.42 -58.47 11.67
C TRP A 8 -16.29 -57.38 11.04
N CYS A 9 -17.61 -57.38 11.29
CA CYS A 9 -18.48 -56.28 10.87
C CYS A 9 -18.16 -54.98 11.62
N LEU A 10 -17.85 -55.03 12.92
CA LEU A 10 -17.46 -53.84 13.69
C LEU A 10 -16.12 -53.25 13.20
N ALA A 11 -15.15 -54.13 12.89
CA ALA A 11 -13.85 -53.70 12.35
C ALA A 11 -13.96 -53.12 10.93
N GLY A 12 -14.84 -53.67 10.09
CA GLY A 12 -15.13 -53.14 8.75
C GLY A 12 -15.79 -51.75 8.79
N VAL A 13 -16.74 -51.53 9.70
CA VAL A 13 -17.39 -50.22 9.88
C VAL A 13 -16.40 -49.17 10.44
N MET A 14 -15.47 -49.59 11.31
CA MET A 14 -14.44 -48.70 11.86
C MET A 14 -13.37 -48.32 10.83
N ALA A 15 -13.06 -49.21 9.87
CA ALA A 15 -12.13 -48.93 8.77
C ALA A 15 -12.72 -47.97 7.72
N ILE A 16 -14.03 -48.03 7.47
CA ILE A 16 -14.74 -47.11 6.55
C ILE A 16 -14.87 -45.70 7.15
N ALA A 17 -14.93 -45.59 8.48
CA ALA A 17 -14.97 -44.30 9.18
C ALA A 17 -13.65 -43.50 9.12
N LEU A 18 -12.52 -44.15 8.79
CA LEU A 18 -11.20 -43.51 8.73
C LEU A 18 -10.78 -43.05 7.33
N SER A 19 -11.56 -43.36 6.29
CA SER A 19 -11.21 -43.06 4.89
C SER A 19 -11.98 -41.90 4.25
N SER A 20 -12.78 -41.14 5.02
CA SER A 20 -13.81 -40.26 4.44
C SER A 20 -13.66 -38.75 4.68
N CYS A 21 -12.51 -38.23 5.13
CA CYS A 21 -12.34 -36.78 5.31
C CYS A 21 -10.99 -36.27 4.79
N GLY A 22 -10.75 -36.39 3.48
CA GLY A 22 -9.69 -35.63 2.80
C GLY A 22 -10.16 -34.25 2.36
N ASN A 23 -11.39 -34.16 1.83
CA ASN A 23 -11.85 -32.98 1.07
C ASN A 23 -12.90 -32.14 1.81
N PHE A 24 -13.19 -32.41 3.09
CA PHE A 24 -14.14 -31.63 3.89
C PHE A 24 -13.61 -30.22 4.22
N PHE A 25 -12.29 -30.01 4.15
CA PHE A 25 -11.64 -28.71 4.38
C PHE A 25 -11.23 -27.99 3.09
N GLU A 26 -11.50 -28.56 1.92
CA GLU A 26 -11.27 -27.93 0.61
C GLU A 26 -12.55 -27.28 0.06
N GLU A 27 -13.43 -26.80 0.95
CA GLU A 27 -14.59 -26.01 0.54
C GLU A 27 -14.11 -24.57 0.24
N SER A 28 -13.66 -24.34 -0.99
CA SER A 28 -13.54 -22.98 -1.50
C SER A 28 -14.95 -22.44 -1.75
N SER A 29 -15.25 -21.24 -1.24
CA SER A 29 -16.49 -20.53 -1.53
C SER A 29 -16.74 -20.51 -3.05
N GLN A 30 -17.86 -21.09 -3.48
CA GLN A 30 -18.26 -21.10 -4.90
C GLN A 30 -18.62 -19.67 -5.39
N ASP A 31 -18.87 -18.75 -4.46
CA ASP A 31 -19.23 -17.36 -4.73
C ASP A 31 -18.01 -16.42 -4.78
N GLU A 32 -16.82 -16.88 -4.39
CA GLU A 32 -15.58 -16.09 -4.50
C GLU A 32 -14.94 -16.26 -5.88
N ILE A 33 -14.98 -15.19 -6.68
CA ILE A 33 -14.20 -15.12 -7.93
C ILE A 33 -12.74 -14.94 -7.56
N LYS A 34 -11.95 -16.02 -7.66
CA LYS A 34 -10.50 -15.96 -7.53
C LYS A 34 -9.89 -15.45 -8.84
N PRO A 35 -9.06 -14.40 -8.82
CA PRO A 35 -8.35 -13.94 -10.02
C PRO A 35 -7.58 -15.10 -10.65
N SER A 36 -7.75 -15.30 -11.95
CA SER A 36 -7.09 -16.37 -12.72
C SER A 36 -6.31 -15.83 -13.91
N THR A 37 -6.69 -14.64 -14.38
CA THR A 37 -6.01 -13.90 -15.44
C THR A 37 -5.37 -12.62 -14.90
N VAL A 38 -4.41 -12.08 -15.65
CA VAL A 38 -3.80 -10.78 -15.32
C VAL A 38 -4.84 -9.67 -15.31
N GLU A 39 -5.86 -9.75 -16.16
CA GLU A 39 -6.95 -8.78 -16.23
C GLU A 39 -7.82 -8.81 -14.96
N ASP A 40 -8.17 -10.01 -14.46
CA ASP A 40 -8.90 -10.16 -13.20
C ASP A 40 -8.13 -9.53 -12.04
N LEU A 41 -6.83 -9.87 -11.92
CA LEU A 41 -5.99 -9.35 -10.85
C LEU A 41 -5.81 -7.83 -10.97
N GLN A 42 -5.69 -7.32 -12.20
CA GLN A 42 -5.60 -5.89 -12.47
C GLN A 42 -6.86 -5.14 -12.03
N ALA A 43 -8.05 -5.72 -12.23
CA ALA A 43 -9.30 -5.12 -11.78
C ALA A 43 -9.35 -5.00 -10.24
N THR A 44 -8.94 -6.06 -9.52
CA THR A 44 -8.81 -6.04 -8.06
C THR A 44 -7.76 -5.01 -7.61
N PHE A 45 -6.58 -5.02 -8.23
CA PHE A 45 -5.52 -4.06 -7.93
C PHE A 45 -5.96 -2.60 -8.16
N PHE A 46 -6.74 -2.36 -9.20
CA PHE A 46 -7.29 -1.03 -9.45
C PHE A 46 -8.26 -0.59 -8.36
N HIS A 47 -8.92 -1.49 -7.65
CA HIS A 47 -9.74 -1.14 -6.49
C HIS A 47 -8.89 -0.95 -5.23
N ASP A 48 -8.01 -1.91 -4.93
CA ASP A 48 -7.35 -2.01 -3.62
C ASP A 48 -6.01 -1.28 -3.55
N GLY A 49 -5.32 -1.12 -4.67
CA GLY A 49 -3.97 -0.56 -4.74
C GLY A 49 -3.91 0.86 -5.31
N TYR A 50 -4.90 1.28 -6.09
CA TYR A 50 -4.98 2.65 -6.62
C TYR A 50 -5.77 3.58 -5.68
N PRO A 51 -5.29 4.81 -5.46
CA PRO A 51 -5.94 5.74 -4.56
C PRO A 51 -7.03 6.53 -5.31
N TYR A 52 -8.29 6.29 -4.97
CA TYR A 52 -9.41 7.11 -5.49
C TYR A 52 -9.69 8.34 -4.65
N ASN A 53 -9.18 8.36 -3.43
CA ASN A 53 -9.30 9.49 -2.53
C ASN A 53 -8.03 9.60 -1.67
N PHE A 54 -7.40 10.78 -1.70
CA PHE A 54 -6.25 11.13 -0.88
C PHE A 54 -6.71 11.98 0.31
N ASN A 55 -7.58 11.44 1.17
CA ASN A 55 -8.11 12.20 2.31
C ASN A 55 -6.98 12.80 3.17
N SER A 56 -5.87 12.07 3.32
CA SER A 56 -4.67 12.47 4.06
C SER A 56 -3.93 13.69 3.51
N ASP A 57 -4.11 14.05 2.24
CA ASP A 57 -3.46 15.24 1.71
C ASP A 57 -4.17 16.52 2.20
N ALA A 58 -5.43 16.46 2.66
CA ALA A 58 -6.17 17.64 3.08
C ALA A 58 -5.57 18.33 4.32
N TYR A 59 -5.26 17.59 5.39
CA TYR A 59 -4.61 18.18 6.57
C TYR A 59 -3.14 18.49 6.34
N LEU A 60 -2.42 17.68 5.55
CA LEU A 60 -1.02 17.94 5.25
C LEU A 60 -0.85 19.24 4.49
N ASN A 61 -1.74 19.55 3.54
CA ASN A 61 -1.71 20.84 2.83
C ASN A 61 -1.88 22.04 3.78
N LEU A 62 -2.62 21.90 4.88
CA LEU A 62 -2.72 22.95 5.90
C LEU A 62 -1.43 23.16 6.72
N LEU A 63 -0.52 22.19 6.68
CA LEU A 63 0.81 22.24 7.29
C LEU A 63 1.89 22.67 6.27
N THR A 64 1.49 23.14 5.10
CA THR A 64 2.38 23.67 4.07
C THR A 64 2.05 25.14 3.79
N ASP A 65 2.92 25.83 3.07
CA ASP A 65 2.69 27.18 2.57
C ASP A 65 1.82 27.24 1.30
N GLU A 66 1.33 26.09 0.82
CA GLU A 66 0.44 25.99 -0.36
C GLU A 66 -1.00 26.48 -0.09
N VAL A 67 -1.40 26.56 1.19
CA VAL A 67 -2.76 26.97 1.58
C VAL A 67 -2.71 28.22 2.45
N GLN A 68 -3.46 29.24 2.06
CA GLN A 68 -3.65 30.45 2.86
C GLN A 68 -5.05 30.51 3.48
N ASN A 69 -5.13 31.04 4.70
CA ASN A 69 -6.39 31.32 5.36
C ASN A 69 -6.94 32.68 4.90
N ASN A 70 -8.12 32.70 4.26
CA ASN A 70 -8.77 33.93 3.79
C ASN A 70 -9.64 34.63 4.86
N GLY A 71 -9.57 34.17 6.12
CA GLY A 71 -10.44 34.62 7.20
C GLY A 71 -11.87 34.08 7.10
N LEU A 72 -12.70 34.45 8.07
CA LEU A 72 -14.13 34.13 8.06
C LEU A 72 -14.89 35.14 7.19
N THR A 73 -14.91 34.91 5.88
CA THR A 73 -15.67 35.76 4.93
C THR A 73 -17.15 35.41 4.87
N ASP A 74 -17.51 34.20 5.34
CA ASP A 74 -18.86 33.68 5.42
C ASP A 74 -18.98 32.84 6.71
N ASP A 75 -19.99 33.12 7.52
CA ASP A 75 -20.25 32.44 8.79
C ASP A 75 -20.47 30.93 8.62
N HIS A 76 -20.87 30.45 7.44
CA HIS A 76 -20.96 29.00 7.14
C HIS A 76 -19.61 28.27 7.25
N TYR A 77 -18.49 28.99 7.19
CA TYR A 77 -17.15 28.41 7.35
C TYR A 77 -16.62 28.44 8.78
N ALA A 78 -17.39 28.97 9.75
CA ALA A 78 -16.93 29.14 11.12
C ALA A 78 -16.51 27.82 11.77
N ASP A 79 -17.25 26.75 11.50
CA ASP A 79 -16.93 25.42 12.03
C ASP A 79 -15.69 24.82 11.35
N ARG A 80 -15.52 25.02 10.04
CA ARG A 80 -14.33 24.57 9.30
C ARG A 80 -13.07 25.30 9.78
N LEU A 81 -13.18 26.60 10.02
CA LEU A 81 -12.09 27.41 10.58
C LEU A 81 -11.71 26.90 11.98
N LYS A 82 -12.68 26.68 12.88
CA LYS A 82 -12.42 26.18 14.24
C LYS A 82 -11.76 24.80 14.25
N ILE A 83 -12.22 23.89 13.39
CA ILE A 83 -11.66 22.53 13.31
C ILE A 83 -10.25 22.53 12.71
N GLY A 84 -9.98 23.35 11.69
CA GLY A 84 -8.68 23.40 11.02
C GLY A 84 -7.63 24.28 11.71
N GLN A 85 -8.04 25.19 12.59
CA GLN A 85 -7.15 26.15 13.24
C GLN A 85 -5.98 25.49 14.00
N PRO A 86 -6.16 24.41 14.79
CA PRO A 86 -5.04 23.79 15.52
C PRO A 86 -3.91 23.32 14.60
N LEU A 87 -4.26 22.70 13.46
CA LEU A 87 -3.31 22.26 12.43
C LEU A 87 -2.55 23.45 11.84
N PHE A 88 -3.28 24.47 11.39
CA PHE A 88 -2.66 25.66 10.78
C PHE A 88 -1.72 26.41 11.74
N THR A 89 -1.97 26.35 13.05
CA THR A 89 -1.14 26.98 14.08
C THR A 89 0.00 26.10 14.62
N TYR A 90 0.17 24.88 14.09
CA TYR A 90 1.14 23.89 14.58
C TYR A 90 1.03 23.66 16.10
N ASN A 91 -0.20 23.61 16.62
CA ASN A 91 -0.42 23.37 18.03
C ASN A 91 0.10 21.97 18.40
N GLN A 92 0.81 21.84 19.53
CA GLN A 92 1.34 20.55 19.99
C GLN A 92 0.21 19.52 20.20
N ASP A 93 -0.96 20.01 20.60
CA ASP A 93 -2.15 19.22 20.86
C ASP A 93 -3.06 19.13 19.62
N MET A 94 -2.57 19.46 18.40
CA MET A 94 -3.39 19.48 17.18
C MET A 94 -3.97 18.11 16.78
N PHE A 95 -3.44 17.04 17.36
CA PHE A 95 -3.95 15.67 17.23
C PHE A 95 -4.64 15.16 18.50
N GLU A 96 -4.73 16.00 19.54
CA GLU A 96 -5.39 15.68 20.81
C GLU A 96 -6.80 16.32 20.86
N GLY A 97 -7.80 15.54 21.29
CA GLY A 97 -9.19 16.01 21.47
C GLY A 97 -10.14 15.71 20.30
N ASN A 98 -11.42 16.06 20.48
CA ASN A 98 -12.52 15.88 19.51
C ASN A 98 -12.43 16.86 18.32
N LEU A 99 -11.25 17.00 17.73
CA LEU A 99 -11.14 17.60 16.41
C LEU A 99 -11.70 16.55 15.45
N SER A 100 -12.95 16.76 15.03
CA SER A 100 -13.59 15.92 14.03
C SER A 100 -12.89 16.17 12.70
N PHE A 101 -11.82 15.42 12.45
CA PHE A 101 -11.14 15.41 11.18
C PHE A 101 -12.16 14.97 10.12
N ILE A 102 -12.30 15.74 9.06
CA ILE A 102 -13.13 15.31 7.94
C ILE A 102 -12.42 14.12 7.28
N ASN A 103 -12.84 12.91 7.60
CA ASN A 103 -12.51 11.65 6.92
C ASN A 103 -11.03 11.18 6.98
N ASP A 104 -10.26 11.58 7.99
CA ASP A 104 -8.78 11.50 7.91
C ASP A 104 -8.04 11.09 9.18
N GLU A 105 -8.66 10.26 10.02
CA GLU A 105 -8.16 10.00 11.38
C GLU A 105 -6.90 9.11 11.43
N ASN A 106 -6.46 8.48 10.32
CA ASN A 106 -5.35 7.53 10.36
C ASN A 106 -4.62 7.32 9.01
N SER A 107 -3.80 8.28 8.60
CA SER A 107 -2.93 8.19 7.42
C SER A 107 -2.09 6.90 7.39
N TRP A 108 -1.60 6.46 8.55
CA TRP A 108 -0.87 5.18 8.67
C TRP A 108 -1.71 4.00 8.17
N LYS A 109 -2.90 3.79 8.74
CA LYS A 109 -3.81 2.72 8.31
C LYS A 109 -4.17 2.84 6.83
N ASN A 110 -4.47 4.05 6.36
CA ASN A 110 -4.92 4.29 5.00
C ASN A 110 -3.84 3.88 3.97
N TYR A 111 -2.61 4.36 4.14
CA TYR A 111 -1.51 4.02 3.23
C TYR A 111 -1.10 2.55 3.33
N TYR A 112 -1.04 1.94 4.52
CA TYR A 112 -0.74 0.51 4.62
C TYR A 112 -1.84 -0.39 4.04
N THR A 113 -3.10 0.08 3.99
CA THR A 113 -4.17 -0.61 3.27
C THR A 113 -3.89 -0.64 1.76
N LEU A 114 -3.48 0.49 1.19
CA LEU A 114 -3.11 0.56 -0.24
C LEU A 114 -1.83 -0.24 -0.55
N VAL A 115 -0.86 -0.23 0.37
CA VAL A 115 0.34 -1.08 0.28
C VAL A 115 -0.04 -2.56 0.26
N MET A 116 -1.05 -2.98 1.02
CA MET A 116 -1.54 -4.36 1.00
C MET A 116 -2.06 -4.74 -0.40
N GLY A 117 -2.86 -3.88 -1.05
CA GLY A 117 -3.30 -4.10 -2.43
C GLY A 117 -2.13 -4.24 -3.42
N CYS A 118 -1.07 -3.47 -3.24
CA CYS A 118 0.16 -3.60 -4.02
C CYS A 118 0.88 -4.94 -3.75
N ASN A 119 1.00 -5.33 -2.48
CA ASN A 119 1.67 -6.56 -2.08
C ASN A 119 0.94 -7.80 -2.61
N VAL A 120 -0.39 -7.86 -2.49
CA VAL A 120 -1.20 -8.95 -3.06
C VAL A 120 -0.95 -9.05 -4.57
N THR A 121 -0.97 -7.92 -5.26
CA THR A 121 -0.72 -7.92 -6.70
C THR A 121 0.66 -8.47 -7.04
N LEU A 122 1.71 -8.03 -6.34
CA LEU A 122 3.09 -8.47 -6.57
C LEU A 122 3.31 -9.95 -6.22
N ASP A 123 2.64 -10.46 -5.19
CA ASP A 123 2.77 -11.87 -4.75
C ASP A 123 2.09 -12.84 -5.73
N TYR A 124 1.00 -12.43 -6.39
CA TYR A 124 0.16 -13.32 -7.21
C TYR A 124 0.30 -13.15 -8.73
N VAL A 125 0.76 -11.99 -9.23
CA VAL A 125 0.79 -11.68 -10.68
C VAL A 125 1.55 -12.71 -11.53
N ASP A 126 2.62 -13.32 -11.01
CA ASP A 126 3.37 -14.33 -11.75
C ASP A 126 2.57 -15.62 -11.98
N GLN A 127 1.62 -15.92 -11.10
CA GLN A 127 0.77 -17.10 -11.13
C GLN A 127 -0.43 -16.93 -12.09
N MET A 128 -0.75 -15.70 -12.48
CA MET A 128 -1.89 -15.39 -13.35
C MET A 128 -1.66 -15.82 -14.80
N THR A 129 -2.73 -16.12 -15.53
CA THR A 129 -2.67 -16.34 -16.98
C THR A 129 -2.66 -15.00 -17.73
N GLY A 130 -1.69 -14.78 -18.61
CA GLY A 130 -1.57 -13.55 -19.41
C GLY A 130 -0.20 -13.41 -20.05
N SER A 131 -0.03 -12.38 -20.89
CA SER A 131 1.26 -12.13 -21.56
C SER A 131 2.32 -11.66 -20.56
N THR A 132 3.59 -11.93 -20.85
CA THR A 132 4.73 -11.45 -20.06
C THR A 132 4.69 -9.92 -19.90
N GLN A 133 4.35 -9.21 -20.99
CA GLN A 133 4.23 -7.75 -20.96
C GLN A 133 3.11 -7.27 -20.02
N ALA A 134 1.95 -7.94 -20.02
CA ALA A 134 0.84 -7.55 -19.13
C ALA A 134 1.23 -7.75 -17.65
N LYS A 135 1.89 -8.86 -17.32
CA LYS A 135 2.42 -9.11 -15.97
C LYS A 135 3.44 -8.05 -15.56
N GLN A 136 4.39 -7.76 -16.44
CA GLN A 136 5.44 -6.76 -16.21
C GLN A 136 4.83 -5.36 -15.96
N ASN A 137 3.87 -4.94 -16.78
CA ASN A 137 3.19 -3.66 -16.61
C ASN A 137 2.42 -3.58 -15.29
N LEU A 138 1.78 -4.68 -14.86
CA LEU A 138 1.05 -4.72 -13.59
C LEU A 138 2.00 -4.67 -12.38
N LYS A 139 3.14 -5.38 -12.45
CA LYS A 139 4.21 -5.31 -11.44
C LYS A 139 4.74 -3.89 -11.30
N GLY A 140 5.05 -3.24 -12.42
CA GLY A 140 5.61 -1.89 -12.41
C GLY A 140 4.67 -0.88 -11.75
N GLN A 141 3.37 -0.96 -12.05
CA GLN A 141 2.36 -0.11 -11.40
C GLN A 141 2.29 -0.35 -9.89
N ALA A 142 2.29 -1.62 -9.46
CA ALA A 142 2.22 -1.99 -8.05
C ALA A 142 3.47 -1.54 -7.26
N ARG A 143 4.67 -1.69 -7.82
CA ARG A 143 5.92 -1.20 -7.21
C ARG A 143 5.93 0.32 -7.09
N LEU A 144 5.57 1.03 -8.16
CA LEU A 144 5.54 2.49 -8.17
C LEU A 144 4.58 3.02 -7.09
N LEU A 145 3.37 2.49 -7.02
CA LEU A 145 2.38 2.90 -6.03
C LEU A 145 2.82 2.54 -4.60
N ARG A 146 3.38 1.34 -4.38
CA ARG A 146 3.93 0.97 -3.07
C ARG A 146 5.05 1.91 -2.63
N ALA A 147 5.98 2.23 -3.51
CA ALA A 147 7.05 3.19 -3.26
C ALA A 147 6.51 4.59 -2.96
N PHE A 148 5.50 5.04 -3.71
CA PHE A 148 4.80 6.31 -3.45
C PHE A 148 4.15 6.35 -2.06
N TYR A 149 3.45 5.29 -1.66
CA TYR A 149 2.83 5.22 -0.32
C TYR A 149 3.86 5.17 0.81
N PHE A 150 4.96 4.45 0.61
CA PHE A 150 6.07 4.45 1.56
C PHE A 150 6.75 5.83 1.65
N LEU A 151 6.92 6.55 0.54
CA LEU A 151 7.44 7.91 0.56
C LEU A 151 6.49 8.87 1.29
N LYS A 152 5.17 8.75 1.09
CA LYS A 152 4.16 9.50 1.85
C LYS A 152 4.26 9.22 3.34
N LEU A 153 4.28 7.94 3.75
CA LEU A 153 4.45 7.56 5.15
C LEU A 153 5.76 8.09 5.75
N ALA A 154 6.87 8.01 5.01
CA ALA A 154 8.15 8.54 5.46
C ALA A 154 8.08 10.07 5.67
N SER A 155 7.43 10.80 4.75
CA SER A 155 7.27 12.26 4.86
C SER A 155 6.42 12.71 6.04
N ILE A 156 5.48 11.87 6.51
CA ILE A 156 4.56 12.20 7.61
C ILE A 156 5.18 11.83 8.97
N TYR A 157 5.88 10.69 9.04
CA TYR A 157 6.23 10.05 10.33
C TYR A 157 7.73 9.97 10.63
N CYS A 158 8.60 10.39 9.70
CA CYS A 158 10.05 10.32 9.88
C CYS A 158 10.67 11.72 9.98
N GLN A 159 11.87 11.78 10.55
CA GLN A 159 12.69 12.98 10.51
C GLN A 159 13.15 13.27 9.06
N PRO A 160 13.51 14.53 8.74
CA PRO A 160 14.14 14.84 7.46
C PRO A 160 15.37 13.97 7.21
N TYR A 161 15.54 13.49 5.98
CA TYR A 161 16.63 12.58 5.62
C TYR A 161 18.02 13.18 5.88
N ALA A 162 18.20 14.48 5.64
CA ALA A 162 19.46 15.19 5.82
C ALA A 162 20.01 15.23 7.25
N ASN A 163 19.22 14.85 8.27
CA ASN A 163 19.64 14.93 9.68
C ASN A 163 20.59 13.78 10.09
N ASP A 164 20.08 12.55 10.19
CA ASP A 164 20.84 11.35 10.56
C ASP A 164 20.13 10.09 10.04
N PRO A 165 20.22 9.77 8.74
CA PRO A 165 19.41 8.73 8.13
C PRO A 165 19.81 7.31 8.58
N ASP A 166 21.01 7.14 9.12
CA ASP A 166 21.53 5.86 9.60
C ASP A 166 20.96 5.46 10.97
N HIS A 167 20.65 6.44 11.83
CA HIS A 167 20.11 6.18 13.18
C HIS A 167 18.65 6.58 13.34
N ASN A 168 18.16 7.56 12.58
CA ASN A 168 16.76 7.93 12.61
C ASN A 168 15.89 6.77 12.12
N LEU A 169 14.77 6.57 12.79
CA LEU A 169 13.80 5.54 12.41
C LEU A 169 13.07 5.96 11.13
N GLY A 170 13.03 5.05 10.17
CA GLY A 170 12.21 5.10 8.97
C GLY A 170 10.82 4.54 9.23
N ILE A 171 10.26 3.77 8.29
CA ILE A 171 8.95 3.12 8.42
C ILE A 171 9.09 1.58 8.48
N SER A 172 7.97 0.89 8.71
CA SER A 172 7.90 -0.57 8.62
C SER A 172 7.76 -0.98 7.14
N LEU A 173 8.79 -1.60 6.57
CA LEU A 173 8.78 -2.05 5.18
C LEU A 173 8.03 -3.39 5.04
N ILE A 174 6.70 -3.31 4.92
CA ILE A 174 5.84 -4.50 4.71
C ILE A 174 5.71 -4.78 3.21
N THR A 175 6.45 -5.77 2.73
CA THR A 175 6.60 -6.02 1.28
C THR A 175 5.94 -7.30 0.76
N SER A 176 5.16 -7.96 1.61
CA SER A 176 4.39 -9.17 1.28
C SER A 176 2.97 -9.07 1.85
N SER A 177 2.04 -9.76 1.20
CA SER A 177 0.65 -9.92 1.66
C SER A 177 0.47 -11.06 2.67
N ALA A 178 1.52 -11.84 2.94
CA ALA A 178 1.47 -12.93 3.88
C ALA A 178 1.15 -12.44 5.30
N VAL A 179 0.04 -12.93 5.86
CA VAL A 179 -0.31 -12.71 7.26
C VAL A 179 0.56 -13.61 8.12
N ASN A 180 1.29 -13.00 9.05
CA ASN A 180 2.08 -13.71 10.05
C ASN A 180 1.97 -12.96 11.39
N ASP A 181 2.31 -13.65 12.48
CA ASP A 181 2.25 -13.08 13.83
C ASP A 181 3.42 -12.13 14.14
N ALA A 182 4.25 -11.77 13.15
CA ALA A 182 5.34 -10.83 13.36
C ALA A 182 4.81 -9.40 13.35
N TYR A 183 5.28 -8.61 14.31
CA TYR A 183 5.07 -7.17 14.34
C TYR A 183 6.26 -6.50 13.63
N PRO A 184 6.09 -6.00 12.40
CA PRO A 184 7.21 -5.47 11.62
C PRO A 184 7.76 -4.22 12.29
N SER A 185 9.01 -4.29 12.75
CA SER A 185 9.72 -3.14 13.31
C SER A 185 10.00 -2.09 12.23
N ARG A 186 10.16 -0.84 12.67
CA ARG A 186 10.60 0.24 11.79
C ARG A 186 12.03 -0.03 11.34
N SER A 187 12.28 0.15 10.06
CA SER A 187 13.63 0.19 9.49
C SER A 187 14.34 1.50 9.85
N THR A 188 15.62 1.63 9.50
CA THR A 188 16.29 2.94 9.49
C THR A 188 15.72 3.82 8.37
N LEU A 189 15.90 5.13 8.49
CA LEU A 189 15.46 6.07 7.48
C LEU A 189 16.19 5.84 6.15
N ARG A 190 17.49 5.53 6.20
CA ARG A 190 18.28 5.11 5.03
C ARG A 190 17.66 3.89 4.34
N GLN A 191 17.43 2.81 5.08
CA GLN A 191 16.82 1.60 4.51
C GLN A 191 15.45 1.85 3.89
N THR A 192 14.64 2.73 4.48
CA THR A 192 13.36 3.13 3.91
C THR A 192 13.54 3.79 2.54
N TYR A 193 14.45 4.76 2.44
CA TYR A 193 14.69 5.51 1.19
C TYR A 193 15.36 4.64 0.12
N ASP A 194 16.34 3.82 0.49
CA ASP A 194 17.00 2.86 -0.42
C ASP A 194 15.98 1.88 -1.03
N PHE A 195 15.04 1.39 -0.20
CA PHE A 195 13.96 0.53 -0.67
C PHE A 195 13.06 1.25 -1.68
N ILE A 196 12.62 2.47 -1.36
CA ILE A 196 11.79 3.30 -2.24
C ILE A 196 12.51 3.57 -3.57
N GLU A 197 13.79 3.95 -3.54
CA GLU A 197 14.60 4.19 -4.73
C GLU A 197 14.66 2.94 -5.62
N SER A 198 14.91 1.77 -5.01
CA SER A 198 15.01 0.51 -5.74
C SER A 198 13.70 0.13 -6.43
N GLU A 199 12.57 0.32 -5.75
CA GLU A 199 11.24 0.03 -6.30
C GLU A 199 10.89 0.97 -7.45
N LEU A 200 11.20 2.26 -7.33
CA LEU A 200 10.94 3.24 -8.39
C LEU A 200 11.80 2.97 -9.63
N LYS A 201 13.09 2.67 -9.46
CA LYS A 201 13.97 2.28 -10.57
C LYS A 201 13.48 1.02 -11.28
N GLN A 202 13.07 0.01 -10.52
CA GLN A 202 12.52 -1.21 -11.09
C GLN A 202 11.18 -0.94 -11.80
N ALA A 203 10.30 -0.16 -11.20
CA ALA A 203 9.01 0.20 -11.78
C ALA A 203 9.17 0.96 -13.10
N LYS A 204 10.11 1.91 -13.17
CA LYS A 204 10.43 2.64 -14.41
C LYS A 204 10.73 1.66 -15.55
N GLU A 205 11.57 0.67 -15.29
CA GLU A 205 11.99 -0.30 -16.29
C GLU A 205 10.90 -1.30 -16.66
N GLU A 206 10.06 -1.67 -15.69
CA GLU A 206 8.87 -2.49 -15.90
C GLU A 206 7.78 -1.75 -16.71
N LEU A 207 7.73 -0.42 -16.65
CA LEU A 207 6.72 0.44 -17.30
C LEU A 207 7.20 1.11 -18.59
N LYS A 208 8.44 0.91 -19.03
CA LYS A 208 9.03 1.65 -20.17
C LYS A 208 8.21 1.58 -21.49
N ASP A 209 7.53 0.46 -21.73
CA ASP A 209 6.69 0.24 -22.92
C ASP A 209 5.19 0.33 -22.61
N TYR A 210 4.83 0.63 -21.36
CA TYR A 210 3.44 0.71 -20.92
C TYR A 210 2.82 2.05 -21.33
N LYS A 211 1.73 1.98 -22.09
CA LYS A 211 0.94 3.14 -22.49
C LYS A 211 -0.48 2.97 -21.96
N PRO A 212 -0.86 3.70 -20.89
CA PRO A 212 -2.19 3.56 -20.34
C PRO A 212 -3.25 4.15 -21.27
N THR A 213 -4.46 3.61 -21.18
CA THR A 213 -5.63 4.12 -21.92
C THR A 213 -6.28 5.33 -21.26
N THR A 214 -5.91 5.65 -20.01
CA THR A 214 -6.44 6.78 -19.25
C THR A 214 -5.31 7.52 -18.54
N HIS A 215 -5.54 8.79 -18.21
CA HIS A 215 -4.58 9.62 -17.46
C HIS A 215 -4.51 9.28 -15.96
N TYR A 216 -5.35 8.35 -15.47
CA TYR A 216 -5.42 7.95 -14.05
C TYR A 216 -4.54 6.72 -13.74
N ARG A 217 -3.57 6.42 -14.60
CA ARG A 217 -2.68 5.26 -14.45
C ARG A 217 -1.24 5.72 -14.44
N VAL A 218 -0.47 5.16 -13.53
CA VAL A 218 0.93 5.52 -13.37
C VAL A 218 1.75 4.99 -14.54
N THR A 219 2.74 5.76 -14.97
CA THR A 219 3.62 5.44 -16.09
C THR A 219 5.08 5.47 -15.66
N ALA A 220 6.00 5.16 -16.58
CA ALA A 220 7.43 5.24 -16.30
C ALA A 220 7.86 6.66 -15.89
N GLU A 221 7.27 7.69 -16.50
CA GLU A 221 7.53 9.10 -16.19
C GLU A 221 7.08 9.46 -14.77
N CYS A 222 6.03 8.82 -14.24
CA CYS A 222 5.65 8.99 -12.83
C CYS A 222 6.75 8.50 -11.88
N ALA A 223 7.51 7.45 -12.25
CA ALA A 223 8.63 6.98 -11.45
C ALA A 223 9.78 8.00 -11.45
N ASP A 224 10.05 8.63 -12.59
CA ASP A 224 11.06 9.70 -12.70
C ASP A 224 10.71 10.92 -11.84
N ILE A 225 9.45 11.36 -11.87
CA ILE A 225 8.97 12.45 -11.00
C ILE A 225 9.11 12.10 -9.51
N LEU A 226 8.87 10.84 -9.13
CA LEU A 226 9.04 10.43 -7.73
C LEU A 226 10.51 10.26 -7.34
N LEU A 227 11.36 9.79 -8.25
CA LEU A 227 12.81 9.70 -8.06
C LEU A 227 13.42 11.09 -7.87
N SER A 228 13.05 12.08 -8.69
CA SER A 228 13.54 13.45 -8.51
C SER A 228 13.17 14.02 -7.13
N ARG A 229 11.93 13.78 -6.67
CA ARG A 229 11.52 14.18 -5.31
C ARG A 229 12.29 13.43 -4.21
N LEU A 230 12.51 12.12 -4.36
CA LEU A 230 13.29 11.34 -3.42
C LEU A 230 14.72 11.89 -3.32
N TYR A 231 15.36 12.11 -4.47
CA TYR A 231 16.72 12.66 -4.56
C TYR A 231 16.83 14.08 -4.03
N LEU A 232 15.79 14.89 -4.19
CA LEU A 232 15.71 16.20 -3.55
C LEU A 232 15.77 16.10 -2.03
N TYR A 233 15.04 15.14 -1.43
CA TYR A 233 15.06 14.91 0.02
C TYR A 233 16.40 14.36 0.51
N GLU A 234 17.09 13.58 -0.33
CA GLU A 234 18.43 13.05 -0.04
C GLU A 234 19.58 14.04 -0.34
N GLU A 235 19.27 15.24 -0.82
CA GLU A 235 20.25 16.24 -1.29
C GLU A 235 21.18 15.72 -2.42
N LYS A 236 20.71 14.75 -3.21
CA LYS A 236 21.38 14.19 -4.39
C LYS A 236 21.04 15.03 -5.63
N TRP A 237 21.64 16.22 -5.73
CA TRP A 237 21.24 17.24 -6.70
C TRP A 237 21.40 16.82 -8.17
N ASP A 238 22.49 16.13 -8.51
CA ASP A 238 22.76 15.71 -9.89
C ASP A 238 21.76 14.64 -10.34
N GLU A 239 21.48 13.64 -9.49
CA GLU A 239 20.47 12.63 -9.74
C GLU A 239 19.06 13.21 -9.77
N CYS A 240 18.77 14.20 -8.93
CA CYS A 240 17.50 14.93 -8.94
C CYS A 240 17.26 15.62 -10.29
N ILE A 241 18.26 16.34 -10.82
CA ILE A 241 18.18 17.01 -12.12
C ILE A 241 18.00 15.95 -13.22
N ALA A 242 18.82 14.90 -13.22
CA ALA A 242 18.75 13.85 -14.23
C ALA A 242 17.40 13.09 -14.25
N ALA A 243 16.71 12.99 -13.11
CA ALA A 243 15.38 12.39 -13.03
C ALA A 243 14.24 13.36 -13.36
N ALA A 244 14.50 14.68 -13.40
CA ALA A 244 13.50 15.70 -13.72
C ALA A 244 13.55 16.16 -15.19
N ASP A 245 14.68 15.96 -15.88
CA ASP A 245 14.90 16.25 -17.31
C ASP A 245 14.22 15.23 -18.25
#